data_AF-A0A847L780-F1
#
_entry.id   AF-A0A847L780-F1
#
_cell.length_a   1.000
_cell.length_b   1.000
_cell.length_c   1.000
_cell.angle_alpha   90.00
_cell.angle_beta   90.00
_cell.angle_gamma   90.00
#
_symmetry.space_group_name_H-M   'P 1'
#
loop_
_entity.id
_entity.type
_entity.pdbx_description
1 polymer ?
#
loop_
_entity_poly.entity_id
_entity_poly.type
_entity_poly.pdbx_seq_one_letter_code
_entity_poly.pdbx_strand_id
1 'polypeptide(L)'
;PVAPPPPPPPAPAAGRVAPAAAFQILFLLQKEGRLLDFLQEDVAPYDDETLGGAIRPIHDSLRQILTDRLVIEPVLKSPEGEEVDLGETVDPERVKLTGNVPAKGPYKGTLVHKGWRLKECKLPELVAGWVGDVIVPAEVEIP
;
A
#
# COMPACT_ATOMS: atom_id res chain seq x y z
N PRO A 1 -19.54 20.51 49.75
CA PRO A 1 -18.45 20.42 48.75
C PRO A 1 -19.02 20.00 47.40
N VAL A 2 -19.09 20.94 46.44
CA VAL A 2 -19.57 20.68 45.08
C VAL A 2 -18.42 20.00 44.32
N ALA A 3 -18.69 18.83 43.74
CA ALA A 3 -17.71 18.10 42.95
C ALA A 3 -17.22 18.96 41.77
N PRO A 4 -15.92 18.91 41.42
CA PRO A 4 -15.42 19.66 40.29
C PRO A 4 -16.10 19.17 39.00
N PRO A 5 -16.37 20.08 38.04
CA PRO A 5 -17.00 19.72 36.79
C PRO A 5 -16.10 18.75 36.01
N PRO A 6 -16.70 17.83 35.23
CA PRO A 6 -15.95 16.90 34.41
C PRO A 6 -15.10 17.67 33.37
N PRO A 7 -13.92 17.16 33.00
CA PRO A 7 -13.08 17.80 32.00
C PRO A 7 -13.84 17.90 30.66
N PRO A 8 -13.62 18.97 29.89
CA PRO A 8 -14.27 19.14 28.60
C PRO A 8 -13.88 17.98 27.66
N PRO A 9 -14.80 17.54 26.78
CA PRO A 9 -14.48 16.55 25.77
C PRO A 9 -13.30 17.03 24.91
N PRO A 10 -12.43 16.11 24.43
CA PRO A 10 -11.32 16.49 23.57
C PRO A 10 -11.85 17.22 22.34
N ALA A 11 -11.24 18.36 22.03
CA ALA A 11 -11.59 19.13 20.84
C ALA A 11 -11.47 18.23 19.59
N PRO A 12 -12.35 18.39 18.57
CA PRO A 12 -12.18 17.70 17.31
C PRO A 12 -10.79 18.04 16.78
N ALA A 13 -9.97 17.01 16.50
CA ALA A 13 -8.68 17.20 15.88
C ALA A 13 -8.90 17.99 14.59
N ALA A 14 -8.23 19.13 14.45
CA ALA A 14 -8.22 19.90 13.20
C ALA A 14 -8.00 18.93 12.03
N GLY A 15 -8.84 19.03 11.00
CA GLY A 15 -9.05 17.95 10.03
C GLY A 15 -7.76 17.53 9.34
N ARG A 16 -7.35 16.27 9.52
CA ARG A 16 -6.29 15.67 8.70
C ARG A 16 -6.71 15.70 7.24
N VAL A 17 -5.78 16.00 6.34
CA VAL A 17 -6.01 16.04 4.89
C VAL A 17 -6.32 14.64 4.32
N ALA A 18 -5.83 13.59 4.99
CA ALA A 18 -6.07 12.20 4.62
C ALA A 18 -6.12 11.28 5.87
N PRO A 19 -6.61 10.04 5.74
CA PRO A 19 -6.56 9.05 6.82
C PRO A 19 -5.12 8.82 7.29
N ALA A 20 -4.96 8.60 8.61
CA ALA A 20 -3.68 8.28 9.26
C ALA A 20 -2.88 7.17 8.54
N ALA A 21 -3.57 6.10 8.12
CA ALA A 21 -2.97 4.97 7.44
C ALA A 21 -2.27 5.36 6.11
N ALA A 22 -2.78 6.35 5.39
CA ALA A 22 -2.15 6.83 4.15
C ALA A 22 -0.76 7.42 4.44
N PHE A 23 -0.65 8.25 5.48
CA PHE A 23 0.64 8.81 5.92
C PHE A 23 1.58 7.73 6.44
N GLN A 24 1.08 6.79 7.25
CA GLN A 24 1.91 5.69 7.78
C GLN A 24 2.48 4.82 6.65
N ILE A 25 1.67 4.48 5.64
CA ILE A 25 2.09 3.67 4.49
C ILE A 25 3.11 4.44 3.66
N LEU A 26 2.83 5.70 3.31
CA LEU A 26 3.76 6.51 2.51
C LEU A 26 5.07 6.79 3.25
N PHE A 27 5.00 7.08 4.55
CA PHE A 27 6.17 7.25 5.41
C PHE A 27 7.03 5.98 5.41
N LEU A 28 6.40 4.81 5.58
CA LEU A 28 7.09 3.52 5.57
C LEU A 28 7.79 3.27 4.22
N LEU A 29 7.07 3.45 3.11
CA LEU A 29 7.60 3.26 1.75
C LEU A 29 8.73 4.25 1.42
N GLN A 30 8.64 5.48 1.89
CA GLN A 30 9.68 6.47 1.69
C GLN A 30 10.90 6.21 2.56
N LYS A 31 10.70 5.98 3.87
CA LYS A 31 11.78 5.82 4.84
C LYS A 31 12.60 4.55 4.60
N GLU A 32 11.93 3.44 4.28
CA GLU A 32 12.60 2.15 4.08
C GLU A 32 12.95 1.89 2.61
N GLY A 33 12.30 2.55 1.64
CA GLY A 33 12.45 2.24 0.22
C GLY A 33 12.63 3.43 -0.74
N ARG A 34 12.72 4.68 -0.26
CA ARG A 34 12.88 5.89 -1.08
C ARG A 34 11.88 6.04 -2.24
N LEU A 35 10.65 5.52 -2.07
CA LEU A 35 9.66 5.49 -3.14
C LEU A 35 9.36 6.86 -3.73
N LEU A 36 9.14 7.87 -2.87
CA LEU A 36 8.74 9.21 -3.32
C LEU A 36 9.88 9.88 -4.07
N ASP A 37 11.10 9.81 -3.54
CA ASP A 37 12.26 10.36 -4.23
C ASP A 37 12.46 9.69 -5.59
N PHE A 38 12.35 8.36 -5.64
CA PHE A 38 12.51 7.60 -6.88
C PHE A 38 11.48 8.01 -7.94
N LEU A 39 10.21 8.18 -7.55
CA LEU A 39 9.15 8.57 -8.47
C LEU A 39 9.21 10.05 -8.89
N GLN A 40 9.92 10.90 -8.14
CA GLN A 40 10.11 12.32 -8.45
C GLN A 40 11.39 12.58 -9.27
N GLU A 41 12.31 11.62 -9.32
CA GLU A 41 13.54 11.72 -10.11
C GLU A 41 13.24 11.65 -11.62
N ASP A 42 13.87 12.53 -12.41
CA ASP A 42 13.85 12.40 -13.87
C ASP A 42 14.85 11.34 -14.32
N VAL A 43 14.34 10.17 -14.69
CA VAL A 43 15.18 9.05 -15.10
C VAL A 43 15.51 9.01 -16.60
N ALA A 44 14.89 9.88 -17.40
CA ALA A 44 15.09 9.90 -18.86
C ALA A 44 16.55 10.08 -19.32
N PRO A 45 17.42 10.81 -18.59
CA PRO A 45 18.81 10.99 -19.00
C PRO A 45 19.73 9.77 -18.78
N TYR A 46 19.31 8.78 -17.98
CA TYR A 46 20.17 7.64 -17.61
C TYR A 46 20.10 6.52 -18.65
N ASP A 47 21.22 5.83 -18.87
CA ASP A 47 21.25 4.58 -19.63
C ASP A 47 20.75 3.39 -18.79
N ASP A 48 20.41 2.29 -19.46
CA ASP A 48 19.86 1.09 -18.83
C ASP A 48 20.78 0.47 -17.77
N GLU A 49 22.10 0.58 -17.95
CA GLU A 49 23.09 0.03 -17.02
C GLU A 49 23.10 0.82 -15.70
N THR A 50 23.22 2.14 -15.80
CA THR A 50 23.20 3.08 -14.67
C THR A 50 21.86 3.02 -13.95
N LEU A 51 20.76 3.06 -14.71
CA LEU A 51 19.42 2.99 -14.17
C LEU A 51 19.18 1.65 -13.46
N GLY A 52 19.60 0.55 -14.07
CA GLY A 52 19.51 -0.78 -13.49
C GLY A 52 20.28 -0.91 -12.17
N GLY A 53 21.49 -0.34 -12.10
CA GLY A 53 22.30 -0.31 -10.88
C GLY A 53 21.64 0.49 -9.75
N ALA A 54 21.04 1.64 -10.06
CA ALA A 54 20.39 2.51 -9.07
C ALA A 54 19.03 1.99 -8.59
N ILE A 55 18.23 1.34 -9.46
CA ILE A 55 16.87 0.89 -9.13
C ILE A 55 16.86 -0.40 -8.32
N ARG A 56 17.76 -1.35 -8.58
CA ARG A 56 17.72 -2.67 -7.93
C ARG A 56 17.63 -2.59 -6.39
N PRO A 57 18.46 -1.78 -5.69
CA PRO A 57 18.35 -1.65 -4.24
C PRO A 57 17.02 -1.04 -3.77
N ILE A 58 16.49 -0.06 -4.51
CA ILE A 58 15.19 0.59 -4.23
C ILE A 58 14.07 -0.45 -4.37
N HIS A 59 14.06 -1.17 -5.50
CA HIS A 59 13.11 -2.25 -5.76
C HIS A 59 13.15 -3.32 -4.67
N ASP A 60 14.34 -3.79 -4.29
CA ASP A 60 14.51 -4.84 -3.28
C ASP A 60 13.98 -4.38 -1.91
N SER A 61 14.25 -3.14 -1.53
CA SER A 61 13.76 -2.55 -0.29
C SER A 61 12.22 -2.43 -0.30
N LEU A 62 11.63 -1.92 -1.38
CA LEU A 62 10.17 -1.84 -1.53
C LEU A 62 9.50 -3.22 -1.52
N ARG A 63 10.12 -4.20 -2.17
CA ARG A 63 9.65 -5.59 -2.16
C ARG A 63 9.70 -6.18 -0.75
N GLN A 64 10.74 -5.87 0.01
CA GLN A 64 10.86 -6.32 1.40
C GLN A 64 9.77 -5.69 2.29
N ILE A 65 9.45 -4.41 2.12
CA ILE A 65 8.33 -3.76 2.83
C ILE A 65 7.01 -4.51 2.57
N LEU A 66 6.72 -4.90 1.33
CA LEU A 66 5.54 -5.69 0.97
C LEU A 66 5.55 -7.14 1.49
N THR A 67 6.70 -7.62 1.97
CA THR A 67 6.86 -8.96 2.55
C THR A 67 6.77 -8.92 4.08
N ASP A 68 7.37 -7.90 4.69
CA ASP A 68 7.59 -7.85 6.15
C ASP A 68 6.58 -6.96 6.85
N ARG A 69 6.13 -5.88 6.21
CA ARG A 69 5.28 -4.83 6.78
C ARG A 69 3.86 -4.86 6.24
N LEU A 70 3.73 -4.78 4.91
CA LEU A 70 2.46 -4.79 4.18
C LEU A 70 2.30 -6.14 3.49
N VAL A 71 2.22 -7.21 4.28
CA VAL A 71 2.29 -8.59 3.81
C VAL A 71 1.18 -8.85 2.77
N ILE A 72 1.56 -8.88 1.50
CA ILE A 72 0.64 -9.17 0.39
C ILE A 72 0.75 -10.61 -0.09
N GLU A 73 -0.36 -11.15 -0.58
CA GLU A 73 -0.38 -12.46 -1.23
C GLU A 73 -1.39 -12.48 -2.38
N PRO A 74 -1.26 -13.40 -3.36
CA PRO A 74 -2.18 -13.44 -4.47
C PRO A 74 -3.57 -13.92 -4.04
N VAL A 75 -4.62 -13.41 -4.70
CA VAL A 75 -6.00 -13.83 -4.41
C VAL A 75 -6.25 -15.24 -4.92
N LEU A 76 -5.76 -15.54 -6.13
CA LEU A 76 -5.73 -16.87 -6.73
C LEU A 76 -4.28 -17.34 -6.83
N LYS A 77 -3.99 -18.57 -6.39
CA LYS A 77 -2.62 -19.10 -6.32
C LYS A 77 -2.10 -19.69 -7.63
N SER A 78 -2.97 -19.85 -8.63
CA SER A 78 -2.59 -20.37 -9.94
C SER A 78 -1.67 -19.37 -10.67
N PRO A 79 -0.77 -19.86 -11.55
CA PRO A 79 -0.01 -19.01 -12.45
C PRO A 79 -0.91 -18.19 -13.38
N GLU A 80 -0.47 -16.98 -13.70
CA GLU A 80 -1.09 -16.18 -14.76
C GLU A 80 -0.85 -16.88 -16.11
N GLY A 81 -1.89 -16.95 -16.94
CA GLY A 81 -1.90 -17.70 -18.21
C GLY A 81 -2.43 -19.13 -18.11
N GLU A 82 -2.68 -19.65 -16.90
CA GLU A 82 -3.26 -20.99 -16.72
C GLU A 82 -4.79 -20.98 -16.58
N GLU A 83 -5.41 -22.11 -16.89
CA GLU A 83 -6.84 -22.31 -16.70
C GLU A 83 -7.18 -22.45 -15.20
N VAL A 84 -8.22 -21.75 -14.77
CA VAL A 84 -8.78 -21.83 -13.42
C VAL A 84 -10.26 -22.21 -13.48
N ASP A 85 -10.66 -23.09 -12.57
CA ASP A 85 -12.06 -23.43 -12.32
C ASP A 85 -12.53 -22.70 -11.07
N LEU A 86 -13.48 -21.78 -11.24
CA LEU A 86 -14.05 -20.99 -10.16
C LEU A 86 -15.39 -21.56 -9.66
N GLY A 87 -15.89 -22.63 -10.29
CA GLY A 87 -17.15 -23.27 -9.93
C GLY A 87 -18.39 -22.44 -10.27
N GLU A 88 -19.51 -22.70 -9.59
CA GLU A 88 -20.83 -22.12 -9.90
C GLU A 88 -20.98 -20.66 -9.47
N THR A 89 -20.24 -20.24 -8.45
CA THR A 89 -20.40 -18.93 -7.79
C THR A 89 -19.05 -18.27 -7.62
N VAL A 90 -18.97 -16.99 -8.00
CA VAL A 90 -17.75 -16.19 -7.89
C VAL A 90 -18.02 -15.03 -6.94
N ASP A 91 -17.10 -14.79 -6.02
CA ASP A 91 -17.09 -13.61 -5.16
C ASP A 91 -16.60 -12.39 -5.97
N PRO A 92 -17.47 -11.43 -6.30
CA PRO A 92 -17.10 -10.28 -7.13
C PRO A 92 -16.13 -9.31 -6.43
N GLU A 93 -16.00 -9.36 -5.10
CA GLU A 93 -15.01 -8.56 -4.36
C GLU A 93 -13.59 -9.13 -4.51
N ARG A 94 -13.47 -10.42 -4.87
CA ARG A 94 -12.19 -11.13 -4.98
C ARG A 94 -11.79 -11.41 -6.41
N VAL A 95 -12.74 -11.72 -7.28
CA VAL A 95 -12.46 -12.13 -8.65
C VAL A 95 -13.40 -11.40 -9.61
N LYS A 96 -12.79 -10.65 -10.54
CA LYS A 96 -13.49 -10.00 -11.63
C LYS A 96 -13.49 -10.90 -12.86
N LEU A 97 -14.67 -11.34 -13.28
CA LEU A 97 -14.85 -12.05 -14.55
C LEU A 97 -14.82 -11.05 -15.71
N THR A 98 -14.09 -11.38 -16.78
CA THR A 98 -13.95 -10.54 -17.97
C THR A 98 -14.13 -11.37 -19.25
N GLY A 99 -14.42 -10.72 -20.38
CA GLY A 99 -14.69 -11.39 -21.66
C GLY A 99 -16.15 -11.81 -21.82
N ASN A 100 -16.38 -12.97 -22.43
CA ASN A 100 -17.73 -13.52 -22.67
C ASN A 100 -18.23 -14.28 -21.44
N VAL A 101 -18.67 -13.55 -20.42
CA VAL A 101 -19.09 -14.12 -19.13
C VAL A 101 -20.53 -14.65 -19.24
N PRO A 102 -20.78 -15.96 -19.01
CA PRO A 102 -22.12 -16.52 -19.04
C PRO A 102 -22.97 -16.02 -17.86
N ALA A 103 -24.30 -15.99 -18.04
CA ALA A 103 -25.23 -15.51 -17.01
C ALA A 103 -25.29 -16.41 -15.76
N LYS A 104 -24.92 -17.68 -15.89
CA LYS A 104 -24.81 -18.66 -14.80
C LYS A 104 -23.54 -19.49 -14.98
N GLY A 105 -22.97 -19.95 -13.88
CA GLY A 105 -21.82 -20.84 -13.86
C GLY A 105 -22.12 -22.22 -14.50
N PRO A 106 -21.11 -23.10 -14.52
CA PRO A 106 -19.80 -22.95 -13.90
C PRO A 106 -18.88 -21.98 -14.65
N TYR A 107 -18.08 -21.22 -13.91
CA TYR A 107 -17.14 -20.24 -14.42
C TYR A 107 -15.74 -20.87 -14.54
N LYS A 108 -15.28 -20.99 -15.77
CA LYS A 108 -13.92 -21.44 -16.10
C LYS A 108 -13.28 -20.43 -17.05
N GLY A 109 -11.99 -20.21 -16.89
CA GLY A 109 -11.27 -19.29 -17.76
C GLY A 109 -9.78 -19.24 -17.44
N THR A 110 -9.04 -18.49 -18.25
CA THR A 110 -7.61 -18.28 -18.04
C THR A 110 -7.40 -17.17 -17.01
N LEU A 111 -6.56 -17.41 -16.02
CA LEU A 111 -6.18 -16.40 -15.03
C LEU A 111 -5.29 -15.34 -15.70
N VAL A 112 -5.83 -14.15 -15.94
CA VAL A 112 -5.07 -13.05 -16.55
C VAL A 112 -4.19 -12.33 -15.54
N HIS A 113 -4.72 -12.07 -14.35
CA HIS A 113 -3.99 -11.46 -13.25
C HIS A 113 -4.43 -12.09 -11.93
N LYS A 114 -3.48 -12.54 -11.11
CA LYS A 114 -3.75 -13.28 -9.87
C LYS A 114 -4.40 -12.45 -8.75
N GLY A 115 -4.41 -11.13 -8.93
CA GLY A 115 -4.83 -10.17 -7.92
C GLY A 115 -3.87 -10.13 -6.74
N TRP A 116 -4.08 -9.16 -5.85
CA TRP A 116 -3.32 -9.04 -4.61
C TRP A 116 -4.27 -8.77 -3.46
N ARG A 117 -4.07 -9.43 -2.33
CA ARG A 117 -4.75 -9.11 -1.08
C ARG A 117 -3.71 -8.76 -0.01
N LEU A 118 -4.08 -7.82 0.85
CA LEU A 118 -3.32 -7.52 2.06
C LEU A 118 -3.69 -8.55 3.13
N LYS A 119 -2.73 -9.38 3.51
CA LYS A 119 -2.90 -10.41 4.55
C LYS A 119 -2.64 -9.85 5.94
N GLU A 120 -1.63 -9.00 6.07
CA GLU A 120 -1.22 -8.40 7.34
C GLU A 120 -0.67 -6.99 7.10
N CYS A 121 -0.89 -6.09 8.05
CA CYS A 121 -0.46 -4.69 7.96
C CYS A 121 0.20 -4.26 9.27
N LYS A 122 1.53 -4.07 9.24
CA LYS A 122 2.36 -3.66 10.39
C LYS A 122 2.87 -2.24 10.16
N LEU A 123 2.04 -1.28 10.52
CA LEU A 123 2.35 0.14 10.37
C LEU A 123 3.13 0.68 11.58
N PRO A 124 4.04 1.65 11.38
CA PRO A 124 4.67 2.35 12.49
C PRO A 124 3.63 3.13 13.31
N GLU A 125 3.79 3.20 14.63
CA GLU A 125 2.90 3.99 15.47
C GLU A 125 2.99 5.49 15.13
N LEU A 126 1.83 6.16 15.11
CA LEU A 126 1.80 7.60 15.03
C LEU A 126 2.06 8.21 16.39
N VAL A 127 2.84 9.29 16.42
CA VAL A 127 3.04 10.08 17.63
C VAL A 127 1.69 10.60 18.13
N ALA A 128 1.44 10.50 19.44
CA ALA A 128 0.22 10.98 20.06
C ALA A 128 0.00 12.47 19.74
N GLY A 129 -1.18 12.81 19.22
CA GLY A 129 -1.49 14.18 18.80
C GLY A 129 -0.91 14.60 17.45
N TRP A 130 -0.47 13.66 16.60
CA TRP A 130 -0.11 13.98 15.22
C TRP A 130 -1.35 14.45 14.41
N VAL A 131 -1.31 15.71 13.98
CA VAL A 131 -2.35 16.39 13.18
C VAL A 131 -1.69 17.10 11.97
N GLY A 132 -0.74 16.42 11.33
CA GLY A 132 0.06 16.99 10.25
C GLY A 132 -0.43 16.64 8.85
N ASP A 133 0.17 17.30 7.87
CA ASP A 133 0.12 17.06 6.43
C ASP A 133 1.48 16.59 5.87
N VAL A 134 2.49 16.45 6.73
CA VAL A 134 3.86 16.06 6.39
C VAL A 134 4.01 14.54 6.41
N ILE A 135 4.52 13.96 5.32
CA ILE A 135 4.85 12.52 5.22
C ILE A 135 6.21 12.25 5.90
N VAL A 136 7.26 12.91 5.44
CA VAL A 136 8.62 12.86 6.00
C VAL A 136 9.08 14.30 6.24
N PRO A 137 9.63 14.65 7.43
CA PRO A 137 10.13 15.99 7.68
C PRO A 137 11.34 16.31 6.80
N ALA A 138 11.49 17.57 6.39
CA ALA A 138 12.74 18.05 5.81
C ALA A 138 13.83 18.09 6.90
N GLU A 139 15.04 17.66 6.56
CA GLU A 139 16.20 17.68 7.45
C GLU A 139 17.09 18.89 7.10
N VAL A 140 17.46 19.67 8.12
CA VAL A 140 18.31 20.87 7.97
C VAL A 140 19.42 20.79 9.02
N GLU A 141 20.66 20.69 8.58
CA GLU A 141 21.84 20.75 9.44
C GLU A 141 22.17 22.21 9.79
N ILE A 142 22.41 22.50 11.08
CA ILE A 142 22.83 23.82 11.56
C ILE A 142 24.33 23.76 11.88
N PRO A 143 25.16 24.67 11.31
CA PRO A 143 26.61 24.71 11.54
C PRO A 143 26.99 25.23 12.94
#